data_AF-A0A0D6N1B9-F1
#
_entry.id   AF-A0A0D6N1B9-F1
#
_cell.length_a   1.000
_cell.length_b   1.000
_cell.length_c   1.000
_cell.angle_alpha   90.00
_cell.angle_beta   90.00
_cell.angle_gamma   90.00
#
_symmetry.space_group_name_H-M   'P 1'
#
loop_
_entity.id
_entity.type
_entity.pdbx_description
1 polymer ?
#
loop_
_entity_poly.entity_id
_entity_poly.type
_entity_poly.pdbx_seq_one_letter_code
_entity_poly.pdbx_strand_id
1 'polypeptide(L)'
;MLEFLFGGFIAYIFLYIQKYHAKIIQIPYLPYFLLGLGVAFSLDWMTIPDNHYINGMASVAIFATVVLLDAILRFKPAKFLMFLGSISYTLYLTHFTTLILLNKALDYYALSYMKNTVFYIFFSSTICVLAASLLYNFIEKIPSNYVRRKLQRLAMR
;
A
#
# COMPACT_ATOMS: atom_id res chain seq x y z
N MET A 1 -11.54 -5.33 -2.57
CA MET A 1 -11.77 -4.41 -3.70
C MET A 1 -12.32 -3.06 -3.23
N LEU A 2 -13.26 -3.07 -2.27
CA LEU A 2 -13.75 -1.86 -1.59
C LEU A 2 -12.63 -1.11 -0.84
N GLU A 3 -11.68 -1.82 -0.24
CA GLU A 3 -10.58 -1.21 0.54
C GLU A 3 -9.70 -0.31 -0.33
N PHE A 4 -9.43 -0.72 -1.58
CA PHE A 4 -8.65 0.07 -2.54
C PHE A 4 -9.42 1.32 -3.00
N LEU A 5 -10.75 1.19 -3.22
CA LEU A 5 -11.62 2.32 -3.52
C LEU A 5 -11.72 3.29 -2.34
N PHE A 6 -11.82 2.81 -1.11
CA PHE A 6 -11.79 3.62 0.10
C PHE A 6 -10.46 4.33 0.27
N GLY A 7 -9.33 3.65 0.01
CA GLY A 7 -8.01 4.28 0.01
C GLY A 7 -7.91 5.40 -1.02
N GLY A 8 -8.39 5.17 -2.25
CA GLY A 8 -8.45 6.19 -3.30
C GLY A 8 -9.38 7.36 -2.94
N PHE A 9 -10.52 7.09 -2.31
CA PHE A 9 -11.46 8.10 -1.84
C PHE A 9 -10.89 8.96 -0.71
N ILE A 10 -10.20 8.35 0.26
CA ILE A 10 -9.51 9.06 1.34
C ILE A 10 -8.40 9.94 0.77
N ALA A 11 -7.61 9.42 -0.17
CA ALA A 11 -6.59 10.20 -0.87
C ALA A 11 -7.20 11.39 -1.64
N TYR A 12 -8.33 11.19 -2.30
CA TYR A 12 -9.07 12.24 -3.01
C TYR A 12 -9.59 13.34 -2.06
N ILE A 13 -10.27 12.96 -0.98
CA ILE A 13 -10.73 13.89 0.07
C ILE A 13 -9.54 14.68 0.62
N PHE A 14 -8.42 14.00 0.88
CA PHE A 14 -7.24 14.66 1.40
C PHE A 14 -6.68 15.71 0.43
N LEU A 15 -6.47 15.35 -0.85
CA LEU A 15 -5.99 16.30 -1.86
C LEU A 15 -6.94 17.49 -2.02
N TYR A 16 -8.25 17.23 -1.89
CA TYR A 16 -9.27 18.28 -1.89
C TYR A 16 -9.10 19.21 -0.68
N ILE A 17 -8.99 18.68 0.54
CA ILE A 17 -8.78 19.47 1.77
C ILE A 17 -7.46 20.26 1.70
N GLN A 18 -6.37 19.66 1.22
CA GLN A 18 -5.08 20.32 1.09
C GLN A 18 -5.13 21.52 0.13
N LYS A 19 -5.87 21.39 -0.98
CA LYS A 19 -6.06 22.46 -1.98
C LYS A 19 -6.84 23.66 -1.42
N TYR A 20 -7.82 23.42 -0.56
CA TYR A 20 -8.73 24.47 -0.06
C TYR A 20 -8.39 24.98 1.35
N HIS A 21 -7.64 24.22 2.15
CA HIS A 21 -7.35 24.52 3.55
C HIS A 21 -5.91 24.20 3.96
N ALA A 22 -4.95 24.94 3.43
CA ALA A 22 -3.53 24.87 3.83
C ALA A 22 -3.25 25.24 5.31
N LYS A 23 -4.25 25.74 6.05
CA LYS A 23 -4.10 26.22 7.44
C LYS A 23 -4.54 25.23 8.54
N ILE A 24 -5.17 24.09 8.21
CA ILE A 24 -5.80 23.21 9.22
C ILE A 24 -4.77 22.36 10.01
N ILE A 25 -3.53 22.22 9.54
CA ILE A 25 -2.56 21.31 10.18
C ILE A 25 -1.44 22.14 10.84
N GLN A 26 -1.73 22.70 12.02
CA GLN A 26 -0.73 23.34 12.88
C GLN A 26 -0.49 22.58 14.19
N ILE A 27 -1.04 21.37 14.35
CA ILE A 27 -0.83 20.56 15.56
C ILE A 27 0.39 19.64 15.30
N PRO A 28 1.59 19.99 15.79
CA PRO A 28 2.82 19.27 15.44
C PRO A 28 2.83 17.82 15.93
N TYR A 29 2.05 17.50 16.96
CA TYR A 29 2.01 16.17 17.58
C TYR A 29 0.96 15.22 16.98
N LEU A 30 0.01 15.74 16.20
CA LEU A 30 -1.07 14.95 15.61
C LEU A 30 -0.59 13.79 14.72
N PRO A 31 0.46 13.93 13.88
CA PRO A 31 0.95 12.81 13.08
C PRO A 31 1.51 11.67 13.95
N TYR A 32 2.24 12.00 15.02
CA TYR A 32 2.80 11.00 15.92
C TYR A 32 1.71 10.27 16.71
N PHE A 33 0.64 10.97 17.09
CA PHE A 33 -0.54 10.37 17.71
C PHE A 33 -1.26 9.40 16.77
N LEU A 34 -1.49 9.80 15.52
CA LEU A 34 -2.09 8.92 14.51
C LEU A 34 -1.19 7.72 14.17
N LEU A 35 0.14 7.90 14.19
CA LEU A 35 1.09 6.81 14.01
C LEU A 35 0.97 5.81 15.16
N GLY A 36 0.93 6.32 16.40
CA GLY A 36 0.74 5.51 17.60
C GLY A 36 -0.56 4.73 17.56
N LEU A 37 -1.67 5.35 17.15
CA LEU A 37 -2.95 4.68 16.92
C LEU A 37 -2.85 3.61 15.83
N GLY A 38 -2.24 3.93 14.69
CA GLY A 38 -2.06 2.98 13.59
C GLY A 38 -1.25 1.76 14.00
N VAL A 39 -0.17 1.95 14.76
CA VAL A 39 0.64 0.86 15.31
C VAL A 39 -0.13 0.08 16.37
N ALA A 40 -0.86 0.74 17.28
CA ALA A 40 -1.66 0.07 18.30
C ALA A 40 -2.73 -0.85 17.68
N PHE A 41 -3.48 -0.35 16.68
CA PHE A 41 -4.43 -1.17 15.93
C PHE A 41 -3.75 -2.28 15.12
N SER A 42 -2.54 -2.04 14.62
CA SER A 42 -1.77 -3.07 13.91
C SER A 42 -1.24 -4.15 14.85
N LEU A 43 -0.96 -3.85 16.11
CA LEU A 43 -0.47 -4.82 17.10
C LEU A 43 -1.60 -5.68 17.64
N ASP A 44 -2.82 -5.14 17.74
CA ASP A 44 -4.02 -5.87 18.16
C ASP A 44 -4.44 -6.96 17.16
N TRP A 45 -3.87 -6.95 15.95
CA TRP A 45 -3.96 -8.06 14.99
C TRP A 45 -3.32 -9.36 15.52
N MET A 46 -2.38 -9.28 16.47
CA MET A 46 -1.74 -10.46 17.08
C MET A 46 -2.67 -11.16 18.08
N THR A 47 -3.69 -10.46 18.56
CA THR A 47 -4.57 -10.90 19.66
C THR A 47 -5.97 -11.28 19.19
N ILE A 48 -6.45 -10.74 18.06
CA ILE A 48 -7.82 -10.98 17.57
C ILE A 48 -7.79 -11.47 16.11
N PRO A 49 -8.01 -12.78 15.85
CA PRO A 49 -8.09 -13.29 14.48
C PRO A 49 -9.31 -12.71 13.74
N ASP A 50 -9.11 -12.38 12.46
CA ASP A 50 -10.15 -12.14 11.43
C ASP A 50 -11.04 -10.89 11.53
N ASN A 51 -10.62 -9.82 12.21
CA ASN A 51 -11.37 -8.57 12.15
C ASN A 51 -10.82 -7.58 11.10
N HIS A 52 -11.24 -7.75 9.84
CA HIS A 52 -10.85 -6.89 8.71
C HIS A 52 -11.07 -5.39 8.96
N TYR A 53 -12.03 -5.01 9.82
CA TYR A 53 -12.31 -3.62 10.18
C TYR A 53 -11.18 -2.98 11.01
N ILE A 54 -10.53 -3.75 11.88
CA ILE A 54 -9.40 -3.27 12.72
C ILE A 54 -8.19 -2.97 11.82
N ASN A 55 -7.92 -3.86 10.86
CA ASN A 55 -6.82 -3.69 9.90
C ASN A 55 -7.05 -2.49 8.94
N GLY A 56 -8.32 -2.25 8.58
CA GLY A 56 -8.71 -1.05 7.84
C GLY A 56 -8.42 0.23 8.60
N MET A 57 -8.77 0.29 9.89
CA MET A 57 -8.52 1.47 10.74
C MET A 57 -7.03 1.75 10.94
N ALA A 58 -6.21 0.72 11.14
CA ALA A 58 -4.76 0.85 11.20
C ALA A 58 -4.19 1.49 9.92
N SER A 59 -4.64 1.01 8.76
CA SER A 59 -4.21 1.52 7.46
C SER A 59 -4.59 2.99 7.25
N VAL A 60 -5.79 3.38 7.67
CA VAL A 60 -6.26 4.78 7.61
C VAL A 60 -5.43 5.68 8.51
N ALA A 61 -5.14 5.25 9.74
CA ALA A 61 -4.33 6.02 10.68
C ALA A 61 -2.88 6.21 10.20
N ILE A 62 -2.27 5.15 9.64
CA ILE A 62 -0.93 5.22 9.03
C ILE A 62 -0.94 6.14 7.81
N PHE A 63 -1.94 6.02 6.93
CA PHE A 63 -2.05 6.88 5.75
C PHE A 63 -2.21 8.35 6.15
N ALA A 64 -3.11 8.65 7.08
CA ALA A 64 -3.31 9.99 7.62
C ALA A 64 -2.01 10.55 8.23
N THR A 65 -1.23 9.72 8.92
CA THR A 65 0.08 10.11 9.45
C THR A 65 1.05 10.54 8.35
N VAL A 66 1.26 9.68 7.34
CA VAL A 66 2.20 9.95 6.23
C VAL A 66 1.84 11.26 5.54
N VAL A 67 0.54 11.46 5.37
CA VAL A 67 -0.07 12.63 4.76
C VAL A 67 0.15 13.91 5.58
N LEU A 68 -0.08 13.87 6.91
CA LEU A 68 0.18 15.02 7.77
C LEU A 68 1.69 15.32 7.86
N LEU A 69 2.53 14.28 7.89
CA LEU A 69 3.98 14.43 7.87
C LEU A 69 4.46 15.07 6.56
N ASP A 70 3.88 14.73 5.42
CA ASP A 70 4.18 15.39 4.15
C ASP A 70 3.80 16.87 4.18
N ALA A 71 2.65 17.23 4.77
CA ALA A 71 2.22 18.61 4.91
C ALA A 71 3.15 19.45 5.82
N ILE A 72 3.70 18.85 6.88
CA ILE A 72 4.57 19.52 7.86
C ILE A 72 6.03 19.55 7.40
N LEU A 73 6.57 18.41 6.98
CA LEU A 73 7.99 18.22 6.69
C LEU A 73 8.35 18.41 5.22
N ARG A 74 7.36 18.46 4.32
CA ARG A 74 7.55 18.52 2.85
C ARG A 74 8.56 17.47 2.37
N PHE A 75 8.39 16.24 2.85
CA PHE A 75 9.35 15.18 2.63
C PHE A 75 9.33 14.76 1.15
N LYS A 76 10.50 14.67 0.51
CA LYS A 76 10.57 14.12 -0.84
C LYS A 76 10.38 12.60 -0.77
N PRO A 77 9.33 12.02 -1.35
CA PRO A 77 9.08 10.60 -1.23
C PRO A 77 10.26 9.82 -1.82
N ALA A 78 10.71 8.80 -1.09
CA ALA A 78 11.78 7.92 -1.56
C ALA A 78 11.35 7.24 -2.87
N LYS A 79 12.27 7.15 -3.84
CA LYS A 79 11.98 6.54 -5.16
C LYS A 79 11.40 5.13 -5.04
N PHE A 80 11.87 4.37 -4.06
CA PHE A 80 11.37 3.03 -3.77
C PHE A 80 9.90 3.02 -3.33
N LEU A 81 9.48 3.95 -2.47
CA LEU A 81 8.09 4.06 -2.02
C LEU A 81 7.15 4.45 -3.16
N MET A 82 7.59 5.37 -4.02
CA MET A 82 6.82 5.72 -5.23
C MET A 82 6.70 4.53 -6.17
N PHE A 83 7.77 3.76 -6.34
CA PHE A 83 7.75 2.52 -7.12
C PHE A 83 6.78 1.49 -6.52
N LEU A 84 6.84 1.27 -5.20
CA LEU A 84 5.93 0.35 -4.50
C LEU A 84 4.47 0.76 -4.68
N GLY A 85 4.18 2.07 -4.59
CA GLY A 85 2.87 2.63 -4.90
C GLY A 85 2.44 2.36 -6.34
N SER A 86 3.36 2.49 -7.31
CA SER A 86 3.05 2.26 -8.73
C SER A 86 2.70 0.80 -9.06
N ILE A 87 3.27 -0.16 -8.32
CA ILE A 87 3.00 -1.60 -8.51
C ILE A 87 1.91 -2.12 -7.56
N SER A 88 1.37 -1.28 -6.67
CA SER A 88 0.48 -1.70 -5.58
C SER A 88 -0.78 -2.41 -6.07
N TYR A 89 -1.36 -1.97 -7.19
CA TYR A 89 -2.51 -2.61 -7.81
C TYR A 89 -2.16 -4.01 -8.36
N THR A 90 -1.07 -4.12 -9.11
CA THR A 90 -0.58 -5.41 -9.59
C THR A 90 -0.27 -6.35 -8.43
N LEU A 91 0.36 -5.84 -7.38
CA LEU A 91 0.69 -6.59 -6.16
C LEU A 91 -0.58 -7.09 -5.48
N TYR A 92 -1.61 -6.25 -5.35
CA TYR A 92 -2.90 -6.63 -4.79
C TYR A 92 -3.56 -7.77 -5.57
N LEU A 93 -3.48 -7.78 -6.90
CA LEU A 93 -4.05 -8.86 -7.70
C LEU A 93 -3.23 -10.15 -7.66
N THR A 94 -1.92 -10.05 -7.54
CA THR A 94 -1.01 -11.17 -7.81
C THR A 94 -0.48 -11.85 -6.56
N HIS A 95 -0.40 -11.13 -5.42
CA HIS A 95 0.20 -11.66 -4.20
C HIS A 95 -0.42 -13.00 -3.76
N PHE A 96 -1.75 -13.14 -3.82
CA PHE A 96 -2.41 -14.39 -3.42
C PHE A 96 -2.00 -15.57 -4.32
N THR A 97 -2.03 -15.39 -5.63
CA THR A 97 -1.59 -16.42 -6.59
C THR A 97 -0.11 -16.75 -6.41
N THR A 98 0.73 -15.74 -6.21
CA THR A 98 2.17 -15.92 -5.95
C THR A 98 2.41 -16.71 -4.65
N LEU A 99 1.66 -16.42 -3.58
CA LEU A 99 1.74 -17.15 -2.32
C LEU A 99 1.31 -18.61 -2.47
N ILE A 100 0.25 -18.89 -3.23
CA ILE A 100 -0.18 -20.27 -3.50
C ILE A 100 0.91 -21.05 -4.23
N LEU A 101 1.49 -20.47 -5.28
CA LEU A 101 2.56 -21.09 -6.04
C LEU A 101 3.81 -21.32 -5.17
N LEU A 102 4.17 -20.34 -4.35
CA LEU A 102 5.27 -20.44 -3.41
C LEU A 102 5.05 -21.56 -2.38
N ASN A 103 3.85 -21.65 -1.81
CA ASN A 103 3.49 -22.69 -0.86
C ASN A 103 3.58 -24.09 -1.49
N LYS A 104 3.05 -24.25 -2.71
CA LYS A 104 3.17 -25.52 -3.45
C LYS A 104 4.62 -25.90 -3.73
N ALA A 105 5.47 -24.92 -4.06
CA ALA A 105 6.89 -25.17 -4.26
C ALA A 105 7.58 -25.61 -2.95
N LEU A 106 7.30 -24.94 -1.83
CA LEU A 106 7.85 -25.33 -0.52
C LEU A 106 7.41 -26.74 -0.11
N ASP A 107 6.14 -27.10 -0.36
CA ASP A 107 5.64 -28.46 -0.09
C ASP A 107 6.34 -29.50 -0.98
N TYR A 108 6.56 -29.19 -2.26
CA TYR A 108 7.27 -30.06 -3.18
C TYR A 108 8.72 -30.33 -2.74
N TYR A 109 9.41 -29.33 -2.18
CA TYR A 109 10.77 -29.47 -1.66
C TYR A 109 10.84 -29.93 -0.19
N ALA A 110 9.72 -30.32 0.43
CA ALA A 110 9.63 -30.71 1.85
C ALA A 110 10.14 -29.62 2.83
N LEU A 111 9.99 -28.35 2.46
CA LEU A 111 10.38 -27.17 3.26
C LEU A 111 9.18 -26.52 3.98
N SER A 112 8.07 -27.24 4.15
CA SER A 112 6.83 -26.73 4.73
C SER A 112 7.01 -26.17 6.16
N TYR A 113 8.01 -26.66 6.91
CA TYR A 113 8.35 -26.15 8.25
C TYR A 113 8.75 -24.67 8.24
N MET A 114 9.24 -24.15 7.11
CA MET A 114 9.64 -22.74 7.00
C MET A 114 8.44 -21.79 7.00
N LYS A 115 7.22 -22.25 6.67
CA LYS A 115 6.02 -21.41 6.49
C LYS A 115 5.66 -20.55 7.71
N ASN A 116 6.01 -21.00 8.92
CA ASN A 116 5.71 -20.29 10.17
C ASN A 116 6.88 -19.42 10.69
N THR A 117 7.93 -19.25 9.88
CA THR A 117 9.11 -18.49 10.29
C THR A 117 9.02 -17.03 9.87
N VAL A 118 9.67 -16.14 10.62
CA VAL A 118 9.85 -14.74 10.22
C VAL A 118 10.54 -14.65 8.86
N PHE A 119 11.48 -15.56 8.59
CA PHE A 119 12.13 -15.67 7.28
C PHE A 119 11.12 -15.85 6.14
N TYR A 120 10.10 -16.70 6.32
CA TYR A 120 9.06 -16.88 5.30
C TYR A 120 8.27 -15.60 5.04
N ILE A 121 7.98 -14.77 6.05
CA ILE A 121 7.30 -13.48 5.86
C ILE A 121 8.13 -12.56 4.96
N PHE A 122 9.42 -12.39 5.27
CA PHE A 122 10.32 -11.58 4.46
C PHE A 122 10.50 -12.14 3.03
N PHE A 123 10.71 -13.45 2.92
CA PHE A 123 10.93 -14.12 1.65
C PHE A 123 9.71 -14.07 0.75
N SER A 124 8.53 -14.43 1.27
CA SER A 124 7.27 -14.41 0.52
C SER A 124 6.90 -12.99 0.08
N SER A 125 7.05 -11.99 0.96
CA SER A 125 6.83 -10.58 0.63
C SER A 125 7.77 -10.10 -0.49
N THR A 126 9.05 -10.48 -0.43
CA THR A 126 10.04 -10.17 -1.47
C THR A 126 9.65 -10.80 -2.82
N ILE A 127 9.23 -12.06 -2.82
CA ILE A 127 8.78 -12.75 -4.04
C ILE A 127 7.52 -12.09 -4.61
N CYS A 128 6.55 -11.73 -3.77
CA CYS A 128 5.34 -11.03 -4.21
C CYS A 128 5.68 -9.69 -4.86
N VAL A 129 6.56 -8.89 -4.25
CA VAL A 129 7.01 -7.60 -4.82
C VAL A 129 7.75 -7.81 -6.14
N LEU A 130 8.59 -8.84 -6.26
CA LEU A 130 9.28 -9.17 -7.49
C LEU A 130 8.32 -9.61 -8.60
N ALA A 131 7.39 -10.51 -8.30
CA ALA A 131 6.38 -10.98 -9.25
C ALA A 131 5.49 -9.82 -9.73
N ALA A 132 5.02 -8.99 -8.79
CA ALA A 132 4.24 -7.80 -9.10
C ALA A 132 5.04 -6.78 -9.94
N SER A 133 6.31 -6.55 -9.62
CA SER A 133 7.20 -5.68 -10.39
C SER A 133 7.37 -6.14 -11.84
N LEU A 134 7.55 -7.45 -12.06
CA LEU A 134 7.65 -8.02 -13.40
C LEU A 134 6.34 -7.83 -14.16
N LEU A 135 5.21 -8.25 -13.58
CA LEU A 135 3.91 -8.13 -14.21
C LEU A 135 3.54 -6.66 -14.48
N TYR A 136 3.87 -5.76 -13.56
CA TYR A 136 3.66 -4.34 -13.75
C TYR A 136 4.44 -3.81 -14.95
N ASN A 137 5.75 -4.09 -15.02
CA ASN A 137 6.59 -3.55 -16.08
C ASN A 137 6.29 -4.14 -17.46
N PHE A 138 5.93 -5.42 -17.54
CA PHE A 138 5.67 -6.11 -18.80
C PHE A 138 4.22 -6.01 -19.28
N ILE A 139 3.25 -6.04 -18.37
CA ILE A 139 1.82 -6.13 -18.72
C ILE A 139 1.11 -4.81 -18.48
N GLU A 140 1.27 -4.20 -17.30
CA GLU A 140 0.41 -3.07 -16.89
C GLU A 140 0.92 -1.70 -17.36
N LYS A 141 2.23 -1.49 -17.32
CA LYS A 141 2.87 -0.19 -17.57
C LYS A 141 2.68 0.28 -19.01
N ILE A 142 2.71 -0.63 -19.97
CA ILE A 142 2.57 -0.33 -21.40
C ILE A 142 1.15 0.21 -21.71
N PRO A 143 0.05 -0.52 -21.42
CA PRO A 143 -1.31 -0.03 -21.68
C PRO A 143 -1.67 1.17 -20.81
N SER A 144 -1.22 1.22 -19.55
CA SER A 144 -1.50 2.35 -18.66
C SER A 144 -0.91 3.66 -19.19
N ASN A 145 0.33 3.62 -19.70
CA ASN A 145 0.96 4.79 -20.32
C ASN A 145 0.26 5.19 -21.63
N TYR A 146 -0.22 4.22 -22.40
CA TYR A 146 -0.98 4.48 -23.62
C TYR A 146 -2.29 5.23 -23.32
N VAL A 147 -3.09 4.73 -22.36
CA VAL A 147 -4.34 5.36 -21.94
C VAL A 147 -4.10 6.75 -21.36
N ARG A 148 -3.09 6.90 -20.48
CA ARG A 148 -2.74 8.19 -19.89
C ARG A 148 -2.42 9.24 -20.94
N ARG A 149 -1.60 8.91 -21.94
CA ARG A 149 -1.28 9.81 -23.06
C ARG A 149 -2.53 10.17 -23.88
N LYS A 150 -3.44 9.23 -24.08
CA LYS A 150 -4.69 9.46 -24.81
C LYS A 150 -5.63 10.40 -24.05
N LEU A 151 -5.77 10.21 -22.73
CA LEU A 151 -6.57 11.09 -21.86
C LEU A 151 -5.98 12.50 -21.78
N GLN A 152 -4.66 12.64 -21.65
CA GLN A 152 -4.00 13.96 -21.65
C GLN A 152 -4.24 14.73 -22.95
N ARG A 153 -4.25 14.04 -24.10
CA ARG A 153 -4.58 14.68 -25.40
C ARG A 153 -6.04 15.12 -25.50
N LEU A 154 -6.96 14.42 -24.84
CA LEU A 154 -8.38 14.79 -24.80
C LEU A 154 -8.64 15.96 -23.83
N ALA A 155 -7.91 16.03 -22.71
CA ALA A 155 -8.07 17.09 -21.71
C ALA A 155 -7.41 18.43 -22.11
N MET A 156 -6.52 18.43 -23.11
CA MET A 156 -5.91 19.64 -23.69
C MET A 156 -6.65 20.18 -24.93
N ARG A 157 -7.76 19.56 -25.31
CA ARG A 157 -8.72 20.08 -26.30
C ARG A 157 -9.90 20.70 -25.58
#